data_AF-A0A7R7W8L7-F1
#
_entry.id   AF-A0A7R7W8L7-F1
#
_cell.length_a   1.000
_cell.length_b   1.000
_cell.length_c   1.000
_cell.angle_alpha   90.00
_cell.angle_beta   90.00
_cell.angle_gamma   90.00
#
_symmetry.space_group_name_H-M   'P 1'
#
loop_
_entity.id
_entity.type
_entity.pdbx_description
1 polymer ?
#
loop_
_entity_poly.entity_id
_entity_poly.type
_entity_poly.pdbx_seq_one_letter_code
_entity_poly.pdbx_strand_id
1 'polypeptide(L)'
;MRAQNGRSNPWSINYIEIGNEDDFTGGCDTYPDRFYQIYNAISNSYPNITLIASNIDFLCLPIDSPPGLIYDYHYYRKPDDLVAMFDYWDNQPRTQPIMVGEYGCRDTDEADGIFWSSMQCSCSEAAHMIGLERNSDVVKMAAYAPLLQHFGYTQWSPTLFGFDSSPDSLTPSTSYYVQRMFSTNRGDTILPVNTTATFGPLYWVASRTNSTYFVKLANYGPKNQSVRVKVPHTKTGHVEMLYGSQNATNYVHNITVQPTVKNVTSSSGTYSVDMPPWGVAVLSVS
;
A
#
# COMPACT_ATOMS: atom_id res chain seq x y z
N MET A 1 30.53 17.76 -9.87
CA MET A 1 30.24 17.00 -8.64
C MET A 1 29.84 15.53 -8.89
N ARG A 2 28.68 15.18 -9.47
CA ARG A 2 28.25 13.76 -9.65
C ARG A 2 29.33 12.83 -10.24
N ALA A 3 29.92 13.21 -11.36
CA ALA A 3 30.99 12.44 -12.01
C ALA A 3 32.27 12.33 -11.17
N GLN A 4 32.63 13.39 -10.44
CA GLN A 4 33.77 13.40 -9.52
C GLN A 4 33.55 12.46 -8.33
N ASN A 5 32.30 12.25 -7.92
CA ASN A 5 31.92 11.30 -6.87
C ASN A 5 31.75 9.86 -7.39
N GLY A 6 32.28 9.53 -8.57
CA GLY A 6 32.31 8.15 -9.10
C GLY A 6 31.14 7.75 -9.99
N ARG A 7 30.19 8.66 -10.29
CA ARG A 7 29.06 8.38 -11.19
C ARG A 7 29.01 9.31 -12.39
N SER A 8 29.60 8.89 -13.50
CA SER A 8 29.59 9.67 -14.76
C SER A 8 28.18 9.82 -15.34
N ASN A 9 27.49 8.69 -15.54
CA ASN A 9 26.14 8.67 -16.14
C ASN A 9 25.07 9.20 -15.18
N PRO A 10 24.05 9.94 -15.66
CA PRO A 10 22.93 10.35 -14.82
C PRO A 10 22.16 9.13 -14.28
N TRP A 11 21.38 9.34 -13.21
CA TRP A 11 20.31 8.44 -12.82
C TRP A 11 19.05 8.81 -13.59
N SER A 12 18.19 7.82 -13.84
CA SER A 12 16.84 8.11 -14.33
C SER A 12 16.02 8.62 -13.15
N ILE A 13 15.48 9.83 -13.28
CA ILE A 13 14.56 10.42 -12.32
C ILE A 13 13.29 10.72 -13.12
N ASN A 14 12.21 10.01 -12.79
CA ASN A 14 10.94 10.15 -13.50
C ASN A 14 9.94 11.00 -12.70
N TYR A 15 10.14 11.11 -11.38
CA TYR A 15 9.27 11.81 -10.45
C TYR A 15 10.10 12.69 -9.51
N ILE A 16 9.58 13.88 -9.22
CA ILE A 16 10.08 14.74 -8.15
C ILE A 16 8.87 15.29 -7.40
N GLU A 17 8.84 15.09 -6.08
CA GLU A 17 7.91 15.79 -5.20
C GLU A 17 8.47 17.15 -4.79
N ILE A 18 7.60 18.17 -4.80
CA ILE A 18 7.95 19.54 -4.41
C ILE A 18 7.46 19.77 -2.98
N GLY A 19 8.36 19.54 -2.03
CA GLY A 19 8.07 19.68 -0.60
C GLY A 19 7.77 18.35 0.07
N ASN A 20 7.14 18.42 1.25
CA ASN A 20 6.63 17.29 2.03
C ASN A 20 5.71 17.86 3.12
N GLU A 21 4.45 17.45 3.14
CA GLU A 21 3.45 17.90 4.12
C GLU A 21 3.50 19.41 4.40
N ASP A 22 3.46 20.22 3.34
CA ASP A 22 3.75 21.66 3.44
C ASP A 22 2.74 22.44 4.31
N ASP A 23 1.60 21.85 4.67
CA ASP A 23 0.66 22.42 5.64
C ASP A 23 0.94 22.01 7.10
N PHE A 24 1.71 20.93 7.34
CA PHE A 24 1.89 20.37 8.68
C PHE A 24 2.45 21.38 9.70
N THR A 25 3.25 22.34 9.26
CA THR A 25 3.81 23.41 10.11
C THR A 25 3.31 24.82 9.74
N GLY A 26 2.12 24.91 9.13
CA GLY A 26 1.49 26.19 8.78
C GLY A 26 2.03 26.84 7.51
N GLY A 27 2.45 26.03 6.53
CA GLY A 27 3.00 26.51 5.27
C GLY A 27 1.98 26.67 4.14
N CYS A 28 0.70 26.34 4.36
CA CYS A 28 -0.39 26.40 3.37
C CYS A 28 -0.42 27.75 2.61
N ASP A 29 -0.47 28.87 3.33
CA ASP A 29 -0.58 30.22 2.72
C ASP A 29 0.60 30.59 1.81
N THR A 30 1.75 29.94 1.96
CA THR A 30 2.96 30.21 1.17
C THR A 30 3.26 29.11 0.15
N TYR A 31 2.63 27.95 0.26
CA TYR A 31 2.92 26.80 -0.58
C TYR A 31 2.64 27.06 -2.06
N PRO A 32 1.53 27.72 -2.47
CA PRO A 32 1.28 28.00 -3.90
C PRO A 32 2.42 28.75 -4.58
N ASP A 33 2.93 29.81 -3.94
CA ASP A 33 4.01 30.64 -4.48
C ASP A 33 5.34 29.88 -4.55
N ARG A 34 5.66 29.09 -3.51
CA ARG A 34 6.87 28.26 -3.48
C ARG A 34 6.80 27.15 -4.53
N PHE A 35 5.65 26.48 -4.61
CA PHE A 35 5.39 25.42 -5.58
C PHE A 35 5.59 25.93 -7.00
N TYR A 36 4.99 27.04 -7.40
CA TYR A 36 5.15 27.55 -8.77
C TYR A 36 6.59 27.92 -9.13
N GLN A 37 7.32 28.54 -8.20
CA GLN A 37 8.72 28.89 -8.44
C GLN A 37 9.56 27.65 -8.73
N ILE A 38 9.39 26.60 -7.93
CA ILE A 38 10.12 25.34 -8.06
C ILE A 38 9.62 24.55 -9.29
N TYR A 39 8.31 24.46 -9.47
CA TYR A 39 7.67 23.79 -10.60
C TYR A 39 8.17 24.36 -11.93
N ASN A 40 8.16 25.69 -12.09
CA ASN A 40 8.61 26.36 -13.31
C ASN A 40 10.10 26.14 -13.55
N ALA A 41 10.94 26.23 -12.51
CA ALA A 41 12.37 26.01 -12.62
C ALA A 41 12.69 24.58 -13.10
N ILE A 42 12.03 23.57 -12.52
CA ILE A 42 12.23 22.16 -12.90
C ILE A 42 11.65 21.89 -14.29
N SER A 43 10.40 22.27 -14.53
CA SER A 43 9.69 21.96 -15.80
C SER A 43 10.36 22.61 -17.02
N ASN A 44 10.91 23.82 -16.87
CA ASN A 44 11.66 24.48 -17.95
C ASN A 44 12.95 23.74 -18.33
N SER A 45 13.56 23.04 -17.38
CA SER A 45 14.83 22.31 -17.59
C SER A 45 14.63 20.83 -17.89
N TYR A 46 13.57 20.23 -17.33
CA TYR A 46 13.29 18.80 -17.31
C TYR A 46 11.80 18.52 -17.56
N PRO A 47 11.27 18.86 -18.75
CA PRO A 47 9.83 18.80 -19.05
C PRO A 47 9.22 17.39 -19.01
N ASN A 48 10.06 16.34 -18.97
CA ASN A 48 9.62 14.94 -18.93
C ASN A 48 9.55 14.37 -17.50
N ILE A 49 9.95 15.13 -16.48
CA ILE A 49 9.80 14.70 -15.08
C ILE A 49 8.37 15.01 -14.64
N THR A 50 7.68 14.02 -14.11
CA THR A 50 6.39 14.22 -13.47
C THR A 50 6.60 14.84 -12.10
N LEU A 51 5.92 15.95 -11.84
CA LEU A 51 6.01 16.63 -10.56
C LEU A 51 4.83 16.22 -9.66
N ILE A 52 5.10 16.15 -8.36
CA ILE A 52 4.15 15.77 -7.31
C ILE A 52 4.02 16.95 -6.35
N ALA A 53 2.79 17.33 -6.00
CA ALA A 53 2.50 18.29 -4.95
C ALA A 53 2.35 17.56 -3.61
N SER A 54 2.95 18.12 -2.56
CA SER A 54 2.97 17.59 -1.19
C SER A 54 1.74 17.99 -0.37
N ASN A 55 0.66 18.40 -1.03
CA ASN A 55 -0.58 18.83 -0.40
C ASN A 55 -1.79 18.45 -1.26
N ILE A 56 -2.94 18.30 -0.60
CA ILE A 56 -4.21 17.84 -1.16
C ILE A 56 -5.33 18.87 -0.96
N ASP A 57 -5.14 19.86 -0.08
CA ASP A 57 -6.11 20.93 0.10
C ASP A 57 -5.99 21.90 -1.07
N PHE A 58 -7.07 22.03 -1.84
CA PHE A 58 -7.14 22.95 -2.97
C PHE A 58 -6.96 24.41 -2.57
N LEU A 59 -7.18 24.77 -1.30
CA LEU A 59 -6.89 26.09 -0.76
C LEU A 59 -5.39 26.34 -0.56
N CYS A 60 -4.61 25.28 -0.34
CA CYS A 60 -3.16 25.33 -0.21
C CYS A 60 -2.43 25.11 -1.53
N LEU A 61 -3.16 24.74 -2.59
CA LEU A 61 -2.61 24.47 -3.91
C LEU A 61 -2.74 25.70 -4.83
N PRO A 62 -1.92 25.77 -5.89
CA PRO A 62 -2.11 26.79 -6.89
C PRO A 62 -3.44 26.68 -7.63
N ILE A 63 -4.11 27.82 -7.84
CA ILE A 63 -5.43 27.92 -8.50
C ILE A 63 -5.44 27.23 -9.86
N ASP A 64 -4.39 27.46 -10.66
CA ASP A 64 -4.22 26.85 -11.98
C ASP A 64 -3.16 25.74 -11.88
N SER A 65 -3.55 24.60 -11.30
CA SER A 65 -2.68 23.42 -11.18
C SER A 65 -2.28 22.91 -12.57
N PRO A 66 -0.98 22.65 -12.82
CA PRO A 66 -0.52 22.16 -14.12
C PRO A 66 -1.12 20.78 -14.49
N PRO A 67 -1.41 20.52 -15.78
CA PRO A 67 -1.90 19.22 -16.21
C PRO A 67 -0.94 18.08 -15.85
N GLY A 68 -1.48 16.98 -15.34
CA GLY A 68 -0.70 15.78 -15.00
C GLY A 68 0.04 15.86 -13.65
N LEU A 69 -0.16 16.93 -12.87
CA LEU A 69 0.28 17.00 -11.49
C LEU A 69 -0.33 15.84 -10.68
N ILE A 70 0.51 15.17 -9.90
CA ILE A 70 0.09 14.15 -8.93
C ILE A 70 0.01 14.81 -7.55
N TYR A 71 -0.99 14.46 -6.76
CA TYR A 71 -1.17 14.95 -5.39
C TYR A 71 -0.82 13.86 -4.38
N ASP A 72 0.02 14.17 -3.41
CA ASP A 72 0.44 13.22 -2.37
C ASP A 72 -0.46 13.27 -1.13
N TYR A 73 -1.03 12.12 -0.77
CA TYR A 73 -1.88 11.92 0.39
C TYR A 73 -1.13 11.17 1.49
N HIS A 74 -1.13 11.77 2.68
CA HIS A 74 -0.53 11.19 3.88
C HIS A 74 -1.62 10.91 4.92
N TYR A 75 -1.69 9.68 5.43
CA TYR A 75 -2.59 9.35 6.53
C TYR A 75 -2.20 8.12 7.33
N TYR A 76 -2.25 8.28 8.65
CA TYR A 76 -2.14 7.18 9.61
C TYR A 76 -3.48 7.02 10.32
N ARG A 77 -4.00 5.80 10.38
CA ARG A 77 -5.39 5.53 10.80
C ARG A 77 -5.49 4.28 11.66
N LYS A 78 -6.49 4.24 12.55
CA LYS A 78 -6.84 3.02 13.28
C LYS A 78 -7.30 1.93 12.30
N PRO A 79 -7.25 0.65 12.70
CA PRO A 79 -7.63 -0.46 11.82
C PRO A 79 -8.99 -0.26 11.12
N ASP A 80 -10.04 0.08 11.87
CA ASP A 80 -11.39 0.23 11.32
C ASP A 80 -11.50 1.43 10.35
N ASP A 81 -10.83 2.54 10.66
CA ASP A 81 -10.81 3.73 9.81
C ASP A 81 -10.10 3.45 8.48
N LEU A 82 -9.03 2.65 8.50
CA LEU A 82 -8.31 2.29 7.29
C LEU A 82 -9.14 1.36 6.39
N VAL A 83 -9.93 0.45 6.97
CA VAL A 83 -10.90 -0.36 6.23
C VAL A 83 -12.03 0.49 5.66
N ALA A 84 -12.50 1.50 6.40
CA ALA A 84 -13.52 2.44 5.93
C ALA A 84 -13.07 3.26 4.72
N MET A 85 -11.76 3.30 4.42
CA MET A 85 -11.22 3.92 3.21
C MET A 85 -11.21 2.99 1.98
N PHE A 86 -11.78 1.78 2.07
CA PHE A 86 -11.80 0.81 0.97
C PHE A 86 -12.37 1.37 -0.35
N ASP A 87 -13.41 2.19 -0.29
CA ASP A 87 -14.08 2.79 -1.45
C ASP A 87 -13.78 4.30 -1.61
N TYR A 88 -12.83 4.83 -0.82
CA TYR A 88 -12.51 6.27 -0.79
C TYR A 88 -12.18 6.84 -2.17
N TRP A 89 -11.46 6.06 -2.99
CA TRP A 89 -10.98 6.47 -4.31
C TRP A 89 -11.96 6.18 -5.45
N ASP A 90 -13.08 5.48 -5.20
CA ASP A 90 -14.02 5.06 -6.25
C ASP A 90 -14.65 6.26 -6.99
N ASN A 91 -14.69 7.43 -6.34
CA ASN A 91 -15.24 8.67 -6.92
C ASN A 91 -14.18 9.74 -7.20
N GLN A 92 -12.89 9.43 -7.07
CA GLN A 92 -11.81 10.37 -7.39
C GLN A 92 -11.93 10.82 -8.86
N PRO A 93 -11.76 12.11 -9.19
CA PRO A 93 -11.74 12.56 -10.58
C PRO A 93 -10.62 11.88 -11.37
N ARG A 94 -10.97 11.26 -12.51
CA ARG A 94 -10.02 10.48 -13.33
C ARG A 94 -8.95 11.33 -14.02
N THR A 95 -9.14 12.65 -13.98
CA THR A 95 -8.18 13.67 -14.45
C THR A 95 -7.19 14.11 -13.38
N GLN A 96 -7.36 13.66 -12.13
CA GLN A 96 -6.53 14.04 -10.98
C GLN A 96 -5.84 12.79 -10.41
N PRO A 97 -4.68 12.41 -10.97
CA PRO A 97 -3.92 11.28 -10.43
C PRO A 97 -3.39 11.62 -9.03
N ILE A 98 -3.31 10.61 -8.18
CA ILE A 98 -2.84 10.77 -6.80
C ILE A 98 -1.75 9.76 -6.47
N MET A 99 -0.98 10.09 -5.45
CA MET A 99 -0.07 9.22 -4.74
C MET A 99 -0.55 9.13 -3.28
N VAL A 100 -0.44 7.95 -2.69
CA VAL A 100 -0.54 7.78 -1.24
C VAL A 100 0.87 7.54 -0.71
N GLY A 101 1.64 8.61 -0.56
CA GLY A 101 3.07 8.58 -0.26
C GLY A 101 3.38 8.10 1.15
N GLU A 102 2.45 8.31 2.07
CA GLU A 102 2.53 7.78 3.42
C GLU A 102 1.19 7.24 3.88
N TYR A 103 1.16 5.94 4.18
CA TYR A 103 0.07 5.36 4.95
C TYR A 103 0.54 4.26 5.89
N GLY A 104 -0.26 3.98 6.91
CA GLY A 104 -0.05 2.86 7.81
C GLY A 104 -1.13 2.75 8.86
N CYS A 105 -1.36 1.53 9.36
CA CYS A 105 -2.20 1.35 10.52
C CYS A 105 -1.50 1.88 11.78
N ARG A 106 -2.19 2.77 12.50
CA ARG A 106 -1.79 3.35 13.78
C ARG A 106 -2.89 3.15 14.80
N ASP A 107 -2.74 2.12 15.61
CA ASP A 107 -3.71 1.75 16.65
C ASP A 107 -3.32 2.34 18.02
N THR A 108 -3.03 3.64 18.04
CA THR A 108 -2.76 4.40 19.26
C THR A 108 -3.07 5.88 19.03
N ASP A 109 -3.55 6.54 20.09
CA ASP A 109 -3.75 7.99 20.12
C ASP A 109 -2.52 8.72 20.73
N GLU A 110 -1.61 7.99 21.37
CA GLU A 110 -0.40 8.54 21.98
C GLU A 110 0.58 9.01 20.91
N ALA A 111 0.99 10.28 20.93
CA ALA A 111 1.97 10.83 19.98
C ALA A 111 3.29 10.03 19.99
N ASP A 112 3.76 9.66 21.20
CA ASP A 112 5.03 8.97 21.45
C ASP A 112 4.86 7.48 21.79
N GLY A 113 3.67 6.91 21.53
CA GLY A 113 3.40 5.50 21.82
C GLY A 113 4.28 4.57 20.97
N ILE A 114 5.02 3.65 21.61
CA ILE A 114 5.67 2.55 20.90
C ILE A 114 4.65 1.41 20.75
N PHE A 115 4.22 1.17 19.52
CA PHE A 115 3.36 0.05 19.17
C PHE A 115 3.93 -0.67 17.94
N TRP A 116 3.52 -1.93 17.75
CA TRP A 116 4.03 -2.77 16.68
C TRP A 116 2.89 -3.32 15.85
N SER A 117 3.14 -3.60 14.56
CA SER A 117 2.07 -4.05 13.67
C SER A 117 1.47 -5.36 14.15
N SER A 118 0.15 -5.39 14.25
CA SER A 118 -0.65 -6.58 14.56
C SER A 118 -1.26 -7.16 13.28
N MET A 119 -1.71 -8.41 13.33
CA MET A 119 -2.46 -9.02 12.24
C MET A 119 -3.75 -8.26 11.90
N GLN A 120 -4.45 -7.66 12.88
CA GLN A 120 -5.59 -6.79 12.60
C GLN A 120 -5.20 -5.57 11.76
N CYS A 121 -4.13 -4.87 12.15
CA CYS A 121 -3.59 -3.74 11.40
C CYS A 121 -3.15 -4.16 9.99
N SER A 122 -2.46 -5.30 9.86
CA SER A 122 -2.04 -5.80 8.55
C SER A 122 -3.22 -6.18 7.66
N CYS A 123 -4.29 -6.74 8.25
CA CYS A 123 -5.51 -7.05 7.53
C CYS A 123 -6.29 -5.79 7.10
N SER A 124 -6.30 -4.72 7.91
CA SER A 124 -6.93 -3.45 7.52
C SER A 124 -6.14 -2.77 6.40
N GLU A 125 -4.81 -2.79 6.47
CA GLU A 125 -3.93 -2.31 5.40
C GLU A 125 -4.16 -3.09 4.11
N ALA A 126 -4.33 -4.42 4.18
CA ALA A 126 -4.67 -5.22 3.02
C ALA A 126 -6.01 -4.79 2.40
N ALA A 127 -7.06 -4.61 3.21
CA ALA A 127 -8.36 -4.13 2.72
C ALA A 127 -8.25 -2.75 2.06
N HIS A 128 -7.47 -1.84 2.65
CA HIS A 128 -7.18 -0.54 2.08
C HIS A 128 -6.43 -0.63 0.75
N MET A 129 -5.37 -1.44 0.68
CA MET A 129 -4.59 -1.68 -0.53
C MET A 129 -5.42 -2.28 -1.67
N ILE A 130 -6.43 -3.09 -1.35
CA ILE A 130 -7.40 -3.57 -2.34
C ILE A 130 -8.17 -2.38 -2.95
N GLY A 131 -8.58 -1.42 -2.12
CA GLY A 131 -9.18 -0.14 -2.53
C GLY A 131 -8.25 0.74 -3.38
N LEU A 132 -6.95 0.76 -3.07
CA LEU A 132 -5.94 1.43 -3.87
C LEU A 132 -5.79 0.76 -5.26
N GLU A 133 -5.63 -0.56 -5.28
CA GLU A 133 -5.37 -1.33 -6.51
C GLU A 133 -6.55 -1.30 -7.47
N ARG A 134 -7.79 -1.40 -6.98
CA ARG A 134 -8.98 -1.32 -7.83
C ARG A 134 -9.18 0.06 -8.48
N ASN A 135 -8.55 1.09 -7.92
CA ASN A 135 -8.54 2.48 -8.42
C ASN A 135 -7.17 2.87 -9.01
N SER A 136 -6.39 1.90 -9.49
CA SER A 136 -5.05 2.15 -10.06
C SER A 136 -5.05 2.96 -11.37
N ASP A 137 -6.24 3.23 -11.94
CA ASP A 137 -6.45 4.22 -12.99
C ASP A 137 -6.19 5.66 -12.50
N VAL A 138 -6.31 5.93 -11.20
CA VAL A 138 -6.03 7.25 -10.58
C VAL A 138 -4.97 7.19 -9.48
N VAL A 139 -4.93 6.14 -8.67
CA VAL A 139 -3.91 5.90 -7.64
C VAL A 139 -2.66 5.36 -8.32
N LYS A 140 -1.64 6.21 -8.50
CA LYS A 140 -0.43 5.87 -9.28
C LYS A 140 0.66 5.23 -8.44
N MET A 141 0.75 5.63 -7.19
CA MET A 141 1.80 5.23 -6.26
C MET A 141 1.20 5.11 -4.86
N ALA A 142 1.72 4.16 -4.08
CA ALA A 142 1.38 4.01 -2.68
C ALA A 142 2.61 3.50 -1.92
N ALA A 143 2.90 4.07 -0.75
CA ALA A 143 4.02 3.67 0.08
C ALA A 143 3.62 3.62 1.56
N TYR A 144 3.86 2.45 2.17
CA TYR A 144 3.75 2.33 3.61
C TYR A 144 4.85 3.15 4.26
N ALA A 145 4.51 3.84 5.35
CA ALA A 145 5.47 4.58 6.15
C ALA A 145 5.32 4.29 7.65
N PRO A 146 6.42 4.36 8.42
CA PRO A 146 7.82 4.40 7.97
C PRO A 146 8.38 3.00 7.62
N LEU A 147 9.49 2.96 6.86
CA LEU A 147 10.09 1.71 6.40
C LEU A 147 10.84 0.94 7.50
N LEU A 148 11.63 1.65 8.30
CA LEU A 148 12.60 1.06 9.23
C LEU A 148 12.51 1.73 10.61
N GLN A 149 12.66 0.94 11.66
CA GLN A 149 12.99 1.44 13.00
C GLN A 149 14.12 0.63 13.64
N HIS A 150 14.90 1.29 14.49
CA HIS A 150 15.79 0.60 15.42
C HIS A 150 15.06 0.41 16.76
N PHE A 151 14.89 -0.84 17.21
CA PHE A 151 14.28 -1.14 18.50
C PHE A 151 15.12 -0.55 19.65
N GLY A 152 14.47 0.16 20.56
CA GLY A 152 15.12 0.90 21.64
C GLY A 152 15.54 2.34 21.30
N TYR A 153 15.46 2.74 20.02
CA TYR A 153 15.73 4.11 19.54
C TYR A 153 14.64 4.56 18.56
N THR A 154 13.39 4.42 18.96
CA THR A 154 12.21 4.66 18.11
C THR A 154 11.66 6.07 18.32
N GLN A 155 11.46 6.81 17.22
CA GLN A 155 10.75 8.11 17.23
C GLN A 155 9.33 8.00 16.66
N TRP A 156 9.08 6.99 15.83
CA TRP A 156 7.77 6.70 15.24
C TRP A 156 7.58 5.20 15.08
N SER A 157 6.36 4.72 15.31
CA SER A 157 5.98 3.31 15.13
C SER A 157 4.54 3.19 14.60
N PRO A 158 4.16 2.06 13.96
CA PRO A 158 4.99 0.90 13.65
C PRO A 158 5.83 1.16 12.39
N THR A 159 6.66 0.21 11.98
CA THR A 159 7.38 0.26 10.70
C THR A 159 7.29 -1.08 9.98
N LEU A 160 7.64 -1.14 8.69
CA LEU A 160 7.69 -2.44 7.99
C LEU A 160 8.76 -3.38 8.55
N PHE A 161 9.89 -2.82 8.97
CA PHE A 161 10.99 -3.58 9.53
C PHE A 161 11.52 -2.93 10.80
N GLY A 162 11.72 -3.76 11.82
CA GLY A 162 12.50 -3.36 12.98
C GLY A 162 13.81 -4.13 13.03
N PHE A 163 14.82 -3.56 13.68
CA PHE A 163 16.08 -4.25 13.96
C PHE A 163 16.72 -3.70 15.24
N ASP A 164 17.68 -4.41 15.80
CA ASP A 164 18.54 -3.92 16.87
C ASP A 164 20.03 -4.22 16.59
N SER A 165 20.92 -3.89 17.52
CA SER A 165 22.37 -4.08 17.36
C SER A 165 22.84 -5.54 17.48
N SER A 166 21.95 -6.50 17.74
CA SER A 166 22.30 -7.91 17.77
C SER A 166 22.37 -8.51 16.36
N PRO A 167 23.22 -9.53 16.12
CA PRO A 167 23.22 -10.27 14.86
C PRO A 167 21.84 -10.85 14.54
N ASP A 168 21.47 -10.87 13.27
CA ASP A 168 20.22 -11.48 12.77
C ASP A 168 18.92 -10.88 13.37
N SER A 169 18.95 -9.60 13.78
CA SER A 169 17.83 -8.92 14.44
C SER A 169 16.74 -8.37 13.51
N LEU A 170 16.93 -8.46 12.19
CA LEU A 170 15.97 -7.91 11.23
C LEU A 170 14.61 -8.61 11.37
N THR A 171 13.61 -7.83 11.75
CA THR A 171 12.28 -8.31 12.13
C THR A 171 11.24 -7.77 11.15
N PRO A 172 10.80 -8.57 10.17
CA PRO A 172 9.67 -8.22 9.32
C PRO A 172 8.38 -8.15 10.14
N SER A 173 7.70 -7.02 10.07
CA SER A 173 6.38 -6.87 10.68
C SER A 173 5.32 -7.69 9.91
N THR A 174 4.14 -7.87 10.50
CA THR A 174 3.01 -8.49 9.77
C THR A 174 2.60 -7.62 8.57
N SER A 175 2.70 -6.30 8.69
CA SER A 175 2.47 -5.35 7.59
C SER A 175 3.45 -5.56 6.43
N TYR A 176 4.74 -5.81 6.72
CA TYR A 176 5.71 -6.12 5.67
C TYR A 176 5.28 -7.32 4.82
N TYR A 177 4.79 -8.38 5.46
CA TYR A 177 4.36 -9.56 4.70
C TYR A 177 3.16 -9.25 3.81
N VAL A 178 2.21 -8.42 4.25
CA VAL A 178 1.10 -7.95 3.40
C VAL A 178 1.61 -7.13 2.22
N GLN A 179 2.48 -6.14 2.46
CA GLN A 179 3.10 -5.32 1.41
C GLN A 179 3.84 -6.18 0.38
N ARG A 180 4.62 -7.16 0.86
CA ARG A 180 5.37 -8.11 0.03
C ARG A 180 4.43 -8.97 -0.81
N MET A 181 3.44 -9.61 -0.18
CA MET A 181 2.45 -10.43 -0.89
C MET A 181 1.74 -9.64 -2.00
N PHE A 182 1.35 -8.39 -1.74
CA PHE A 182 0.62 -7.59 -2.72
C PHE A 182 1.52 -7.06 -3.84
N SER A 183 2.73 -6.62 -3.51
CA SER A 183 3.68 -6.05 -4.48
C SER A 183 4.30 -7.10 -5.40
N THR A 184 4.54 -8.33 -4.93
CA THR A 184 5.10 -9.40 -5.76
C THR A 184 4.04 -10.14 -6.58
N ASN A 185 2.77 -9.96 -6.27
CA ASN A 185 1.64 -10.55 -7.01
C ASN A 185 0.77 -9.45 -7.64
N ARG A 186 1.37 -8.63 -8.50
CA ARG A 186 0.73 -7.47 -9.12
C ARG A 186 0.39 -7.73 -10.59
N GLY A 187 -0.88 -7.62 -10.95
CA GLY A 187 -1.32 -7.58 -12.34
C GLY A 187 -1.04 -6.23 -13.02
N ASP A 188 -1.00 -6.24 -14.36
CA ASP A 188 -0.98 -5.03 -15.20
C ASP A 188 -2.39 -4.56 -15.59
N THR A 189 -3.40 -5.41 -15.41
CA THR A 189 -4.79 -5.16 -15.79
C THR A 189 -5.73 -5.52 -14.65
N ILE A 190 -6.52 -4.56 -14.16
CA ILE A 190 -7.62 -4.80 -13.21
C ILE A 190 -8.78 -5.50 -13.91
N LEU A 191 -9.39 -6.48 -13.25
CA LEU A 191 -10.50 -7.26 -13.78
C LEU A 191 -11.79 -7.01 -12.99
N PRO A 192 -12.94 -6.86 -13.68
CA PRO A 192 -14.24 -6.85 -13.01
C PRO A 192 -14.52 -8.23 -12.39
N VAL A 193 -15.10 -8.24 -11.19
CA VAL A 193 -15.50 -9.46 -10.49
C VAL A 193 -17.01 -9.55 -10.44
N ASN A 194 -17.59 -10.58 -11.06
CA ASN A 194 -18.98 -10.93 -10.83
C ASN A 194 -19.10 -11.68 -9.51
N THR A 195 -19.91 -11.17 -8.58
CA THR A 195 -19.96 -11.64 -7.19
C THR A 195 -21.41 -11.82 -6.74
N THR A 196 -21.62 -12.80 -5.85
CA THR A 196 -22.89 -12.98 -5.12
C THR A 196 -22.82 -12.41 -3.71
N ALA A 197 -21.70 -11.81 -3.32
CA ALA A 197 -21.44 -11.27 -1.99
C ALA A 197 -21.21 -9.76 -2.05
N THR A 198 -21.51 -9.08 -0.94
CA THR A 198 -21.13 -7.69 -0.70
C THR A 198 -19.79 -7.62 0.03
N PHE A 199 -19.11 -6.47 -0.06
CA PHE A 199 -17.93 -6.21 0.76
C PHE A 199 -18.28 -6.17 2.26
N GLY A 200 -17.31 -6.51 3.10
CA GLY A 200 -17.46 -6.58 4.56
C GLY A 200 -18.09 -7.91 5.02
N PRO A 201 -17.37 -8.73 5.84
CA PRO A 201 -16.00 -8.55 6.34
C PRO A 201 -14.90 -8.90 5.32
N LEU A 202 -15.27 -9.47 4.16
CA LEU A 202 -14.31 -9.85 3.13
C LEU A 202 -14.19 -8.76 2.06
N TYR A 203 -12.96 -8.44 1.68
CA TYR A 203 -12.60 -7.50 0.61
C TYR A 203 -11.78 -8.20 -0.45
N TRP A 204 -11.92 -7.80 -1.72
CA TRP A 204 -11.21 -8.43 -2.83
C TRP A 204 -10.94 -7.51 -4.02
N VAL A 205 -9.86 -7.80 -4.74
CA VAL A 205 -9.57 -7.26 -6.08
C VAL A 205 -9.02 -8.38 -6.94
N ALA A 206 -9.38 -8.36 -8.22
CA ALA A 206 -8.83 -9.26 -9.21
C ALA A 206 -8.00 -8.47 -10.23
N SER A 207 -6.85 -8.99 -10.57
CA SER A 207 -5.98 -8.44 -11.61
C SER A 207 -5.32 -9.57 -12.39
N ARG A 208 -4.71 -9.25 -13.52
CA ARG A 208 -3.97 -10.23 -14.32
C ARG A 208 -2.73 -9.63 -14.94
N THR A 209 -1.82 -10.50 -15.33
CA THR A 209 -0.84 -10.26 -16.41
C THR A 209 -1.26 -11.06 -17.64
N ASN A 210 -0.40 -11.11 -18.66
CA ASN A 210 -0.59 -11.98 -19.82
C ASN A 210 -0.70 -13.48 -19.48
N SER A 211 -0.14 -13.94 -18.36
CA SER A 211 0.00 -15.37 -18.05
C SER A 211 -0.65 -15.81 -16.73
N THR A 212 -1.02 -14.87 -15.86
CA THR A 212 -1.42 -15.19 -14.49
C THR A 212 -2.55 -14.29 -14.03
N TYR A 213 -3.52 -14.89 -13.36
CA TYR A 213 -4.61 -14.19 -12.68
C TYR A 213 -4.33 -14.16 -11.18
N PHE A 214 -4.54 -13.00 -10.58
CA PHE A 214 -4.39 -12.74 -9.17
C PHE A 214 -5.75 -12.37 -8.57
N VAL A 215 -6.11 -12.99 -7.46
CA VAL A 215 -7.23 -12.56 -6.62
C VAL A 215 -6.69 -12.34 -5.20
N LYS A 216 -6.64 -11.07 -4.80
CA LYS A 216 -6.21 -10.65 -3.46
C LYS A 216 -7.44 -10.54 -2.57
N LEU A 217 -7.33 -11.06 -1.35
CA LEU A 217 -8.42 -11.22 -0.41
C LEU A 217 -7.98 -10.74 0.98
N ALA A 218 -8.84 -10.01 1.69
CA ALA A 218 -8.63 -9.63 3.09
C ALA A 218 -9.91 -9.88 3.89
N ASN A 219 -9.86 -10.73 4.91
CA ASN A 219 -10.97 -11.04 5.80
C ASN A 219 -10.85 -10.26 7.12
N TYR A 220 -11.37 -9.05 7.13
CA TYR A 220 -11.35 -8.16 8.28
C TYR A 220 -12.51 -8.48 9.23
N GLY A 221 -12.33 -9.52 10.03
CA GLY A 221 -13.31 -9.90 11.05
C GLY A 221 -12.97 -11.17 11.81
N PRO A 222 -13.72 -11.49 12.89
CA PRO A 222 -13.38 -12.57 13.82
C PRO A 222 -13.83 -13.97 13.37
N LYS A 223 -14.47 -14.10 12.19
CA LYS A 223 -15.05 -15.36 11.70
C LYS A 223 -14.42 -15.78 10.38
N ASN A 224 -14.28 -17.09 10.19
CA ASN A 224 -13.86 -17.65 8.91
C ASN A 224 -14.84 -17.26 7.79
N GLN A 225 -14.31 -17.00 6.61
CA GLN A 225 -15.08 -16.80 5.37
C GLN A 225 -14.61 -17.80 4.33
N SER A 226 -15.50 -18.60 3.76
CA SER A 226 -15.17 -19.51 2.66
C SER A 226 -15.69 -18.94 1.35
N VAL A 227 -14.81 -18.78 0.37
CA VAL A 227 -15.17 -18.30 -0.96
C VAL A 227 -14.81 -19.28 -2.05
N ARG A 228 -15.61 -19.28 -3.11
CA ARG A 228 -15.33 -20.00 -4.36
C ARG A 228 -15.01 -18.99 -5.45
N VAL A 229 -13.78 -18.99 -5.91
CA VAL A 229 -13.28 -18.12 -6.98
C VAL A 229 -13.26 -18.91 -8.27
N LYS A 230 -13.99 -18.44 -9.29
CA LYS A 230 -13.98 -19.04 -10.63
C LYS A 230 -13.16 -18.19 -11.58
N VAL A 231 -12.04 -18.74 -12.03
CA VAL A 231 -11.17 -18.20 -13.08
C VAL A 231 -11.19 -19.21 -14.24
N PRO A 232 -12.02 -19.01 -15.26
CA PRO A 232 -12.12 -19.95 -16.37
C PRO A 232 -10.77 -20.19 -17.04
N HIS A 233 -10.58 -21.41 -17.56
CA HIS A 233 -9.40 -21.85 -18.32
C HIS A 233 -8.09 -22.01 -17.54
N THR A 234 -8.05 -21.65 -16.25
CA THR A 234 -6.89 -21.93 -15.40
C THR A 234 -7.00 -23.32 -14.78
N LYS A 235 -5.85 -23.95 -14.50
CA LYS A 235 -5.80 -25.32 -13.96
C LYS A 235 -4.95 -25.46 -12.72
N THR A 236 -3.95 -24.60 -12.54
CA THR A 236 -2.96 -24.72 -11.48
C THR A 236 -2.65 -23.37 -10.89
N GLY A 237 -2.10 -23.36 -9.68
CA GLY A 237 -1.66 -22.14 -9.03
C GLY A 237 -1.30 -22.39 -7.58
N HIS A 238 -1.30 -21.33 -6.80
CA HIS A 238 -1.13 -21.40 -5.35
C HIS A 238 -1.96 -20.32 -4.64
N VAL A 239 -2.20 -20.56 -3.36
CA VAL A 239 -2.67 -19.56 -2.41
C VAL A 239 -1.52 -19.25 -1.48
N GLU A 240 -1.05 -18.00 -1.49
CA GLU A 240 -0.18 -17.45 -0.46
C GLU A 240 -1.06 -16.76 0.60
N MET A 241 -0.89 -17.08 1.88
CA MET A 241 -1.79 -16.62 2.95
C MET A 241 -1.05 -16.28 4.23
N LEU A 242 -1.34 -15.10 4.78
CA LEU A 242 -0.89 -14.63 6.08
C LEU A 242 -2.10 -14.55 7.02
N TYR A 243 -1.99 -15.12 8.23
CA TYR A 243 -3.05 -15.06 9.24
C TYR A 243 -2.47 -15.27 10.65
N GLY A 244 -3.24 -14.89 11.67
CA GLY A 244 -2.90 -15.07 13.08
C GLY A 244 -4.06 -14.64 13.98
N SER A 245 -3.89 -14.67 15.31
CA SER A 245 -4.85 -14.02 16.20
C SER A 245 -4.87 -12.50 15.94
N GLN A 246 -5.95 -11.82 16.35
CA GLN A 246 -6.12 -10.37 16.11
C GLN A 246 -4.88 -9.53 16.47
N ASN A 247 -4.27 -9.84 17.62
CA ASN A 247 -3.11 -9.12 18.16
C ASN A 247 -1.78 -9.83 17.87
N ALA A 248 -1.75 -10.84 17.00
CA ALA A 248 -0.52 -11.54 16.66
C ALA A 248 0.46 -10.58 15.98
N THR A 249 1.73 -10.68 16.34
CA THR A 249 2.80 -9.80 15.88
C THR A 249 4.14 -10.54 15.87
N ASN A 250 5.13 -10.00 15.17
CA ASN A 250 6.50 -10.54 15.12
C ASN A 250 7.43 -9.71 15.99
N TYR A 251 8.27 -10.35 16.79
CA TYR A 251 9.27 -9.65 17.60
C TYR A 251 10.69 -10.05 17.18
N VAL A 252 11.68 -9.28 17.62
CA VAL A 252 13.10 -9.63 17.44
C VAL A 252 13.35 -11.05 17.91
N HIS A 253 14.03 -11.84 17.09
CA HIS A 253 14.34 -13.26 17.35
C HIS A 253 13.12 -14.17 17.53
N ASN A 254 11.91 -13.68 17.25
CA ASN A 254 10.66 -14.44 17.41
C ASN A 254 9.63 -14.07 16.32
N ILE A 255 9.88 -14.55 15.11
CA ILE A 255 9.03 -14.33 13.94
C ILE A 255 8.08 -15.53 13.79
N THR A 256 6.84 -15.37 14.24
CA THR A 256 5.84 -16.45 14.27
C THR A 256 4.73 -16.31 13.23
N VAL A 257 4.45 -15.09 12.78
CA VAL A 257 3.44 -14.80 11.77
C VAL A 257 4.13 -14.59 10.43
N GLN A 258 4.02 -15.58 9.54
CA GLN A 258 4.64 -15.59 8.22
C GLN A 258 3.66 -16.14 7.18
N PRO A 259 3.78 -15.74 5.89
CA PRO A 259 2.95 -16.29 4.84
C PRO A 259 3.19 -17.79 4.67
N THR A 260 2.10 -18.53 4.47
CA THR A 260 2.11 -19.92 4.05
C THR A 260 1.72 -20.01 2.58
N VAL A 261 2.27 -21.00 1.85
CA VAL A 261 1.94 -21.22 0.43
C VAL A 261 1.37 -22.61 0.27
N LYS A 262 0.20 -22.71 -0.38
CA LYS A 262 -0.46 -23.97 -0.70
C LYS A 262 -0.78 -24.04 -2.20
N ASN A 263 -0.25 -25.06 -2.87
CA ASN A 263 -0.57 -25.32 -4.27
C ASN A 263 -2.05 -25.70 -4.42
N VAL A 264 -2.68 -25.23 -5.50
CA VAL A 264 -4.06 -25.53 -5.86
C VAL A 264 -4.14 -26.04 -7.29
N THR A 265 -5.09 -26.95 -7.52
CA THR A 265 -5.40 -27.47 -8.85
C THR A 265 -6.91 -27.48 -9.04
N SER A 266 -7.36 -27.30 -10.29
CA SER A 266 -8.77 -27.34 -10.64
C SER A 266 -8.97 -27.83 -12.07
N SER A 267 -9.93 -28.73 -12.28
CA SER A 267 -10.34 -29.15 -13.63
C SER A 267 -11.34 -28.19 -14.27
N SER A 268 -12.00 -27.34 -13.47
CA SER A 268 -13.08 -26.44 -13.89
C SER A 268 -12.72 -24.96 -13.77
N GLY A 269 -11.49 -24.62 -13.38
CA GLY A 269 -11.09 -23.26 -13.07
C GLY A 269 -11.78 -22.69 -11.83
N THR A 270 -12.25 -23.55 -10.92
CA THR A 270 -12.87 -23.13 -9.65
C THR A 270 -11.98 -23.51 -8.47
N TYR A 271 -11.70 -22.55 -7.60
CA TYR A 271 -10.82 -22.67 -6.45
C TYR A 271 -11.58 -22.27 -5.19
N SER A 272 -11.49 -23.08 -4.14
CA SER A 272 -12.00 -22.71 -2.81
C SER A 272 -10.88 -22.10 -2.00
N VAL A 273 -11.14 -20.95 -1.38
CA VAL A 273 -10.24 -20.29 -0.44
C VAL A 273 -10.98 -20.12 0.88
N ASP A 274 -10.49 -20.78 1.93
CA ASP A 274 -10.99 -20.64 3.29
C ASP A 274 -10.15 -19.57 3.99
N MET A 275 -10.72 -18.39 4.19
CA MET A 275 -10.08 -17.24 4.82
C MET A 275 -10.26 -17.31 6.34
N PRO A 276 -9.18 -17.49 7.13
CA PRO A 276 -9.24 -17.40 8.58
C PRO A 276 -9.60 -15.98 9.05
N PRO A 277 -9.95 -15.79 10.32
CA PRO A 277 -10.13 -14.46 10.90
C PRO A 277 -8.86 -13.62 10.71
N TRP A 278 -9.03 -12.36 10.32
CA TRP A 278 -7.92 -11.42 10.03
C TRP A 278 -6.95 -11.91 8.94
N GLY A 279 -7.35 -12.90 8.14
CA GLY A 279 -6.52 -13.52 7.13
C GLY A 279 -6.42 -12.66 5.86
N VAL A 280 -5.23 -12.63 5.28
CA VAL A 280 -4.93 -12.00 4.00
C VAL A 280 -4.40 -13.07 3.05
N ALA A 281 -4.90 -13.12 1.82
CA ALA A 281 -4.50 -14.13 0.86
C ALA A 281 -4.34 -13.57 -0.55
N VAL A 282 -3.48 -14.22 -1.32
CA VAL A 282 -3.37 -14.04 -2.77
C VAL A 282 -3.51 -15.39 -3.43
N LEU A 283 -4.56 -15.55 -4.23
CA LEU A 283 -4.72 -16.67 -5.16
C LEU A 283 -4.08 -16.29 -6.50
N SER A 284 -3.04 -17.03 -6.89
CA SER A 284 -2.31 -16.84 -8.14
C SER A 284 -2.49 -18.08 -9.02
N VAL A 285 -3.19 -17.97 -10.15
CA VAL A 285 -3.57 -19.11 -11.01
C VAL A 285 -3.33 -18.85 -12.49
N SER A 286 -3.06 -19.94 -13.23
CA SER A 286 -2.84 -19.96 -14.68
C SER A 286 -3.42 -21.22 -15.32
#